data_AF-A0A1I2M6H8-F1
#
_entry.id   AF-A0A1I2M6H8-F1
#
_cell.length_a   1.000
_cell.length_b   1.000
_cell.length_c   1.000
_cell.angle_alpha   90.00
_cell.angle_beta   90.00
_cell.angle_gamma   90.00
#
_symmetry.space_group_name_H-M   'P 1'
#
loop_
_entity.id
_entity.type
_entity.pdbx_description
1 polymer ?
#
loop_
_entity_poly.entity_id
_entity_poly.type
_entity_poly.pdbx_seq_one_letter_code
_entity_poly.pdbx_strand_id
1 'polypeptide(L)'
;MKLRLCIWGVRTAWHTEDDGEFFCPECGGDRAYHRRTGTRRLTVLNVPVLRRGPAGTVIECTACHEQYASDVLLRPTTTRFSAMLRDAVHTIALAVLTAGGATGRPAREAAVGAVRSAGFSDCTEDQLLGLLAAIVADEGRYAGPGAGSSLGPDSFADEVDGCGSWLSIELHEALEPLADHLDPLGRERILLQGAHIALADGPYLPAEREVLEAVGRCLSLTLTDIDRLLEGAAA
;
A
#
# COMPACT_ATOMS: atom_id res chain seq x y z
N MET A 1 -31.03 -49.28 17.58
CA MET A 1 -30.53 -47.96 17.19
C MET A 1 -30.79 -46.98 18.33
N LYS A 2 -29.76 -46.65 19.15
CA LYS A 2 -29.93 -45.70 20.25
C LYS A 2 -29.85 -44.27 19.69
N LEU A 3 -31.00 -43.64 19.43
CA LEU A 3 -31.06 -42.18 19.36
C LEU A 3 -30.72 -41.65 20.76
N ARG A 4 -29.48 -41.25 20.97
CA ARG A 4 -29.11 -40.41 22.12
C ARG A 4 -29.79 -39.05 21.89
N LEU A 5 -30.97 -38.86 22.49
CA LEU A 5 -31.60 -37.56 22.62
C LEU A 5 -30.66 -36.72 23.50
N CYS A 6 -29.79 -35.90 22.90
CA CYS A 6 -29.05 -34.89 23.65
C CYS A 6 -30.07 -33.84 24.10
N ILE A 7 -30.48 -33.93 25.38
CA ILE A 7 -31.43 -33.00 26.00
C ILE A 7 -30.83 -31.58 26.06
N TRP A 8 -29.50 -31.45 26.03
CA TRP A 8 -28.79 -30.19 26.16
C TRP A 8 -27.66 -30.04 25.14
N GLY A 9 -27.44 -28.82 24.65
CA GLY A 9 -26.37 -28.47 23.71
C GLY A 9 -26.10 -26.97 23.67
N VAL A 10 -25.12 -26.56 22.88
CA VAL A 10 -24.83 -25.14 22.58
C VAL A 10 -24.90 -24.95 21.08
N ARG A 11 -25.68 -23.98 20.62
CA ARG A 11 -25.75 -23.57 19.21
C ARG A 11 -25.39 -22.10 19.09
N THR A 12 -24.65 -21.75 18.04
CA THR A 12 -24.38 -20.35 17.70
C THR A 12 -25.48 -19.86 16.77
N ALA A 13 -26.17 -18.78 17.17
CA ALA A 13 -27.05 -18.03 16.29
C ALA A 13 -26.23 -16.90 15.66
N TRP A 14 -26.18 -16.88 14.32
CA TRP A 14 -25.45 -15.88 13.53
C TRP A 14 -26.40 -14.77 13.07
N HIS A 15 -25.94 -13.54 13.12
CA HIS A 15 -26.63 -12.36 12.59
C HIS A 15 -25.69 -11.61 11.66
N THR A 16 -26.14 -11.30 10.43
CA THR A 16 -25.36 -10.46 9.51
C THR A 16 -25.48 -9.00 9.93
N GLU A 17 -24.35 -8.37 10.22
CA GLU A 17 -24.28 -6.96 10.60
C GLU A 17 -23.97 -6.06 9.41
N ASP A 18 -23.11 -6.53 8.51
CA ASP A 18 -22.53 -5.74 7.45
C ASP A 18 -22.14 -6.63 6.26
N ASP A 19 -21.94 -6.03 5.09
CA ASP A 19 -21.47 -6.69 3.88
C ASP A 19 -20.46 -5.81 3.13
N GLY A 20 -19.65 -6.43 2.28
CA GLY A 20 -18.58 -5.74 1.57
C GLY A 20 -17.81 -6.71 0.67
N GLU A 21 -16.67 -6.26 0.13
CA GLU A 21 -15.81 -7.08 -0.73
C GLU A 21 -14.49 -7.45 -0.03
N PHE A 22 -13.99 -8.65 -0.30
CA PHE A 22 -12.69 -9.13 0.17
C PHE A 22 -12.09 -10.12 -0.82
N PHE A 23 -10.78 -10.37 -0.72
CA PHE A 23 -10.14 -11.43 -1.47
C PHE A 23 -10.35 -12.78 -0.75
N CYS A 24 -11.14 -13.67 -1.34
CA CYS A 24 -11.43 -14.97 -0.75
C CYS A 24 -10.31 -15.98 -1.09
N PRO A 25 -9.62 -16.57 -0.08
CA PRO A 25 -8.54 -17.54 -0.32
C PRO A 25 -9.00 -18.82 -1.03
N GLU A 26 -10.21 -19.29 -0.74
CA GLU A 26 -10.75 -20.53 -1.34
C GLU A 26 -11.28 -20.31 -2.75
N CYS A 27 -11.93 -19.17 -3.01
CA CYS A 27 -12.39 -18.83 -4.36
C CYS A 27 -11.27 -18.31 -5.26
N GLY A 28 -10.14 -17.86 -4.70
CA GLY A 28 -9.02 -17.28 -5.41
C GLY A 28 -9.32 -15.92 -6.07
N GLY A 29 -10.16 -15.09 -5.46
CA GLY A 29 -10.50 -13.78 -6.03
C GLY A 29 -11.43 -12.93 -5.18
N ASP A 30 -11.71 -11.73 -5.67
CA ASP A 30 -12.56 -10.75 -5.00
C ASP A 30 -14.02 -11.26 -4.97
N ARG A 31 -14.60 -11.31 -3.76
CA ARG A 31 -15.97 -11.79 -3.52
C ARG A 31 -16.66 -10.90 -2.52
N ALA A 32 -18.00 -10.87 -2.57
CA ALA A 32 -18.79 -10.28 -1.51
C ALA A 32 -18.76 -11.16 -0.26
N TYR A 33 -18.71 -10.54 0.92
CA TYR A 33 -18.80 -11.21 2.22
C TYR A 33 -20.00 -10.71 3.04
N HIS A 34 -20.40 -11.51 4.02
CA HIS A 34 -21.26 -11.11 5.12
C HIS A 34 -20.47 -11.12 6.43
N ARG A 35 -20.40 -9.98 7.12
CA ARG A 35 -19.86 -9.91 8.49
C ARG A 35 -20.94 -10.39 9.44
N ARG A 36 -20.70 -11.52 10.08
CA ARG A 36 -21.64 -12.16 10.99
C ARG A 36 -21.13 -12.14 12.42
N THR A 37 -21.96 -11.71 13.35
CA THR A 37 -21.69 -11.88 14.78
C THR A 37 -22.48 -13.06 15.31
N GLY A 38 -21.79 -13.92 16.05
CA GLY A 38 -22.39 -15.10 16.64
C GLY A 38 -22.74 -14.87 18.09
N THR A 39 -23.89 -15.38 18.52
CA THR A 39 -24.22 -15.51 19.96
C THR A 39 -24.39 -16.99 20.30
N ARG A 40 -23.60 -17.48 21.27
CA ARG A 40 -23.72 -18.84 21.78
C ARG A 40 -24.97 -18.91 22.64
N ARG A 41 -25.90 -19.77 22.25
CA ARG A 41 -27.14 -20.05 23.00
C ARG A 41 -27.13 -21.47 23.50
N LEU A 42 -27.51 -21.62 24.76
CA LEU A 42 -27.85 -22.88 25.37
C LEU A 42 -29.12 -23.42 24.73
N THR A 43 -29.09 -24.64 24.23
CA THR A 43 -30.27 -25.29 23.64
C THR A 43 -30.72 -26.45 24.50
N VAL A 44 -32.01 -26.48 24.85
CA VAL A 44 -32.67 -27.64 25.47
C VAL A 44 -33.65 -28.20 24.46
N LEU A 45 -33.57 -29.50 24.13
CA LEU A 45 -34.41 -30.13 23.09
C LEU A 45 -34.42 -29.33 21.77
N ASN A 46 -33.27 -28.83 21.33
CA ASN A 46 -33.09 -27.95 20.16
C ASN A 46 -33.72 -26.54 20.25
N VAL A 47 -34.32 -26.15 21.38
CA VAL A 47 -34.87 -24.81 21.60
C VAL A 47 -33.82 -23.93 22.30
N PRO A 48 -33.42 -22.76 21.73
CA PRO A 48 -32.46 -21.87 22.36
C PRO A 48 -33.08 -21.12 23.55
N VAL A 49 -32.60 -21.40 24.76
CA VAL A 49 -33.21 -20.91 26.02
C VAL A 49 -32.39 -19.83 26.73
N LEU A 50 -31.06 -19.90 26.71
CA LEU A 50 -30.21 -18.97 27.47
C LEU A 50 -29.03 -18.47 26.63
N ARG A 51 -28.72 -17.16 26.70
CA ARG A 51 -27.50 -16.62 26.09
C ARG A 51 -26.31 -17.00 26.96
N ARG A 52 -25.31 -17.67 26.37
CA ARG A 52 -24.07 -18.10 27.05
C ARG A 52 -22.91 -17.13 26.80
N GLY A 53 -22.99 -16.29 25.77
CA GLY A 53 -21.99 -15.27 25.45
C GLY A 53 -21.81 -15.06 23.94
N PRO A 54 -21.01 -14.08 23.52
CA PRO A 54 -20.66 -13.90 22.11
C PRO A 54 -19.80 -15.07 21.60
N ALA A 55 -19.99 -15.45 20.34
CA ALA A 55 -19.15 -16.43 19.63
C ALA A 55 -18.03 -15.77 18.82
N GLY A 56 -18.01 -14.44 18.74
CA GLY A 56 -17.09 -13.65 17.93
C GLY A 56 -17.72 -13.15 16.63
N THR A 57 -16.93 -12.40 15.87
CA THR A 57 -17.25 -11.91 14.52
C THR A 57 -16.54 -12.77 13.50
N VAL A 58 -17.26 -13.20 12.47
CA VAL A 58 -16.72 -13.96 11.35
C VAL A 58 -17.08 -13.29 10.03
N ILE A 59 -16.23 -13.47 9.04
CA ILE A 59 -16.45 -13.04 7.66
C ILE A 59 -16.85 -14.26 6.85
N GLU A 60 -18.07 -14.31 6.35
CA GLU A 60 -18.57 -15.42 5.54
C GLU A 60 -18.58 -15.04 4.07
N CYS A 61 -17.94 -15.85 3.22
CA CYS A 61 -17.98 -15.65 1.78
C CYS A 61 -19.38 -15.94 1.23
N THR A 62 -19.93 -15.05 0.40
CA THR A 62 -21.23 -15.27 -0.23
C THR A 62 -21.24 -16.38 -1.28
N ALA A 63 -20.06 -16.74 -1.83
CA ALA A 63 -19.92 -17.72 -2.90
C ALA A 63 -19.61 -19.14 -2.39
N CYS A 64 -18.57 -19.30 -1.56
CA CYS A 64 -18.19 -20.62 -1.03
C CYS A 64 -18.76 -20.91 0.38
N HIS A 65 -19.39 -19.93 1.04
CA HIS A 65 -19.94 -20.04 2.39
C HIS A 65 -18.92 -20.37 3.50
N GLU A 66 -17.62 -20.34 3.19
CA GLU A 66 -16.56 -20.53 4.17
C GLU A 66 -16.48 -19.32 5.12
N GLN A 67 -16.12 -19.58 6.39
CA GLN A 67 -16.04 -18.57 7.45
C GLN A 67 -14.60 -18.30 7.83
N TYR A 68 -14.23 -17.02 7.85
CA TYR A 68 -12.90 -16.55 8.20
C TYR A 68 -12.96 -15.63 9.41
N ALA A 69 -11.81 -15.45 10.07
CA ALA A 69 -11.65 -14.38 11.05
C ALA A 69 -11.57 -13.01 10.34
N SER A 70 -11.75 -11.93 11.09
CA SER A 70 -11.82 -10.57 10.54
C SER A 70 -10.48 -10.06 9.97
N ASP A 71 -9.37 -10.68 10.33
CA ASP A 71 -8.03 -10.42 9.80
C ASP A 71 -7.93 -10.72 8.29
N VAL A 72 -8.81 -11.56 7.74
CA VAL A 72 -8.87 -11.79 6.29
C VAL A 72 -9.10 -10.50 5.50
N LEU A 73 -9.73 -9.48 6.11
CA LEU A 73 -9.97 -8.17 5.50
C LEU A 73 -8.71 -7.31 5.40
N LEU A 74 -7.61 -7.68 6.07
CA LEU A 74 -6.32 -7.01 5.92
C LEU A 74 -5.67 -7.32 4.56
N ARG A 75 -6.05 -8.43 3.91
CA ARG A 75 -5.59 -8.72 2.56
C ARG A 75 -6.36 -7.83 1.58
N PRO A 76 -5.67 -6.99 0.78
CA PRO A 76 -6.34 -6.13 -0.17
C PRO A 76 -7.05 -6.96 -1.23
N THR A 77 -8.18 -6.45 -1.71
CA THR A 77 -8.81 -6.94 -2.94
C THR A 77 -7.89 -6.70 -4.12
N THR A 78 -8.09 -7.43 -5.22
CA THR A 78 -7.34 -7.27 -6.46
C THR A 78 -7.47 -5.83 -6.98
N THR A 79 -8.66 -5.26 -6.88
CA THR A 79 -8.92 -3.86 -7.26
C THR A 79 -8.16 -2.88 -6.37
N ARG A 80 -8.20 -3.06 -5.04
CA ARG A 80 -7.48 -2.19 -4.09
C ARG A 80 -5.97 -2.31 -4.27
N PHE A 81 -5.45 -3.52 -4.41
CA PHE A 81 -4.03 -3.76 -4.64
C PHE A 81 -3.54 -3.12 -5.94
N SER A 82 -4.32 -3.23 -7.02
CA SER A 82 -4.01 -2.56 -8.29
C SER A 82 -4.00 -1.03 -8.16
N ALA A 83 -4.89 -0.47 -7.34
CA ALA A 83 -4.89 0.97 -7.04
C ALA A 83 -3.65 1.39 -6.25
N MET A 84 -3.25 0.62 -5.23
CA MET A 84 -2.03 0.87 -4.44
C MET A 84 -0.77 0.82 -5.33
N LEU A 85 -0.67 -0.15 -6.25
CA LEU A 85 0.44 -0.24 -7.20
C LEU A 85 0.51 0.96 -8.14
N ARG A 86 -0.65 1.41 -8.63
CA ARG A 86 -0.75 2.61 -9.48
C ARG A 86 -0.27 3.84 -8.74
N ASP A 87 -0.78 4.03 -7.53
CA ASP A 87 -0.44 5.14 -6.66
C ASP A 87 1.07 5.18 -6.36
N ALA A 88 1.64 4.05 -5.95
CA ALA A 88 3.08 3.89 -5.73
C ALA A 88 3.93 4.30 -6.95
N VAL A 89 3.61 3.80 -8.14
CA VAL A 89 4.36 4.16 -9.36
C VAL A 89 4.21 5.65 -9.69
N HIS A 90 3.03 6.22 -9.47
CA HIS A 90 2.79 7.64 -9.69
C HIS A 90 3.61 8.51 -8.73
N THR A 91 3.60 8.20 -7.44
CA THR A 91 4.36 8.93 -6.42
C THR A 91 5.87 8.80 -6.63
N ILE A 92 6.37 7.62 -6.99
CA ILE A 92 7.79 7.43 -7.34
C ILE A 92 8.17 8.26 -8.57
N ALA A 93 7.35 8.24 -9.62
CA ALA A 93 7.62 9.03 -10.83
C ALA A 93 7.68 10.53 -10.52
N LEU A 94 6.77 11.04 -9.68
CA LEU A 94 6.80 12.43 -9.24
C LEU A 94 8.07 12.73 -8.43
N ALA A 95 8.40 11.90 -7.44
CA ALA A 95 9.57 12.11 -6.58
C ALA A 95 10.90 12.12 -7.37
N VAL A 96 11.06 11.22 -8.33
CA VAL A 96 12.25 11.19 -9.21
C VAL A 96 12.31 12.42 -10.10
N LEU A 97 11.18 12.84 -10.70
CA LEU A 97 11.15 14.03 -11.55
C LEU A 97 11.40 15.32 -10.76
N THR A 98 10.89 15.43 -9.53
CA THR A 98 11.17 16.59 -8.65
C THR A 98 12.64 16.66 -8.24
N ALA A 99 13.32 15.51 -8.10
CA ALA A 99 14.72 15.46 -7.72
C ALA A 99 15.69 15.87 -8.84
N GLY A 100 15.33 15.66 -10.11
CA GLY A 100 16.21 16.01 -11.23
C GLY A 100 15.62 15.83 -12.63
N GLY A 101 14.83 14.78 -12.83
CA GLY A 101 14.36 14.38 -14.17
C GLY A 101 13.34 15.30 -14.84
N ALA A 102 12.77 16.30 -14.15
CA ALA A 102 11.76 17.20 -14.74
C ALA A 102 12.29 18.02 -15.93
N THR A 103 13.60 18.27 -16.01
CA THR A 103 14.21 19.06 -17.09
C THR A 103 14.45 18.24 -18.36
N GLY A 104 14.72 16.93 -18.21
CA GLY A 104 14.93 16.00 -19.30
C GLY A 104 13.63 15.61 -19.99
N ARG A 105 13.57 15.70 -21.32
CA ARG A 105 12.45 15.12 -22.09
C ARG A 105 12.43 13.58 -21.99
N PRO A 106 13.56 12.85 -22.09
CA PRO A 106 13.56 11.39 -21.97
C PRO A 106 13.02 10.89 -20.62
N ALA A 107 13.40 11.53 -19.50
CA ALA A 107 12.91 11.20 -18.17
C ALA A 107 11.40 11.41 -18.02
N ARG A 108 10.86 12.51 -18.55
CA ARG A 108 9.40 12.77 -18.57
C ARG A 108 8.64 11.74 -19.41
N GLU A 109 9.15 11.39 -20.59
CA GLU A 109 8.53 10.38 -21.44
C GLU A 109 8.58 8.99 -20.78
N ALA A 110 9.69 8.63 -20.14
CA ALA A 110 9.84 7.40 -19.37
C ALA A 110 8.87 7.35 -18.18
N ALA A 111 8.74 8.45 -17.42
CA ALA A 111 7.80 8.57 -16.31
C ALA A 111 6.34 8.40 -16.76
N VAL A 112 5.93 9.07 -17.83
CA VAL A 112 4.58 8.89 -18.42
C VAL A 112 4.37 7.45 -18.87
N GLY A 113 5.37 6.82 -19.50
CA GLY A 113 5.32 5.41 -19.89
C GLY A 113 5.16 4.47 -18.68
N ALA A 114 5.87 4.74 -17.59
CA ALA A 114 5.77 3.98 -16.36
C ALA A 114 4.38 4.11 -15.72
N VAL A 115 3.86 5.32 -15.59
CA VAL A 115 2.54 5.61 -15.01
C VAL A 115 1.41 5.00 -15.85
N ARG A 116 1.51 5.07 -17.19
CA ARG A 116 0.55 4.41 -18.09
C ARG A 116 0.58 2.89 -17.97
N SER A 117 1.78 2.29 -17.93
CA SER A 117 1.90 0.84 -17.81
C SER A 117 1.41 0.30 -16.46
N ALA A 118 1.45 1.12 -15.40
CA ALA A 118 0.84 0.81 -14.10
C ALA A 118 -0.71 0.84 -14.12
N GLY A 119 -1.32 1.52 -15.11
CA GLY A 119 -2.77 1.52 -15.32
C GLY A 119 -3.45 2.88 -15.30
N PHE A 120 -2.70 3.99 -15.26
CA PHE A 120 -3.23 5.32 -15.55
C PHE A 120 -3.16 5.59 -17.06
N SER A 121 -4.05 4.98 -17.84
CA SER A 121 -4.02 5.01 -19.31
C SER A 121 -4.05 6.42 -19.90
N ASP A 122 -4.75 7.34 -19.22
CA ASP A 122 -5.03 8.69 -19.72
C ASP A 122 -3.99 9.71 -19.27
N CYS A 123 -2.94 9.28 -18.56
CA CYS A 123 -1.89 10.16 -18.07
C CYS A 123 -1.15 10.81 -19.26
N THR A 124 -1.10 12.14 -19.30
CA THR A 124 -0.31 12.90 -20.29
C THR A 124 0.89 13.57 -19.63
N GLU A 125 1.88 13.94 -20.42
CA GLU A 125 3.03 14.71 -19.94
C GLU A 125 2.60 16.03 -19.31
N ASP A 126 1.64 16.74 -19.92
CA ASP A 126 1.10 18.00 -19.39
C ASP A 126 0.42 17.83 -18.02
N GLN A 127 -0.29 16.71 -17.81
CA GLN A 127 -0.91 16.41 -16.52
C GLN A 127 0.16 16.16 -15.45
N LEU A 128 1.19 15.39 -15.77
CA LEU A 128 2.29 15.08 -14.85
C LEU A 128 3.07 16.36 -14.50
N LEU A 129 3.35 17.21 -15.49
CA LEU A 129 3.99 18.51 -15.27
C LEU A 129 3.11 19.47 -14.48
N GLY A 130 1.80 19.46 -14.68
CA GLY A 130 0.85 20.25 -13.89
C GLY A 130 0.88 19.86 -12.40
N LEU A 131 0.95 18.56 -12.10
CA LEU A 131 1.10 18.06 -10.74
C LEU A 131 2.46 18.44 -10.14
N LEU A 132 3.55 18.27 -10.88
CA LEU A 132 4.89 18.69 -10.45
C LEU A 132 4.94 20.18 -10.13
N ALA A 133 4.35 21.02 -10.99
CA ALA A 133 4.30 22.46 -10.76
C ALA A 133 3.49 22.82 -9.50
N ALA A 134 2.41 22.09 -9.21
CA ALA A 134 1.64 22.26 -7.99
C ALA A 134 2.45 21.84 -6.74
N ILE A 135 3.16 20.71 -6.80
CA ILE A 135 4.00 20.22 -5.71
C ILE A 135 5.13 21.20 -5.40
N VAL A 136 5.88 21.64 -6.41
CA VAL A 136 6.98 22.62 -6.24
C VAL A 136 6.45 23.96 -5.70
N ALA A 137 5.25 24.38 -6.11
CA ALA A 137 4.62 25.60 -5.59
C ALA A 137 4.18 25.47 -4.12
N ASP A 138 3.82 24.28 -3.66
CA ASP A 138 3.44 24.01 -2.27
C ASP A 138 4.68 23.75 -1.38
N GLU A 139 5.74 23.11 -1.88
CA GLU A 139 7.03 22.99 -1.18
C GLU A 139 7.60 24.37 -0.81
N GLY A 140 7.53 25.34 -1.73
CA GLY A 140 7.94 26.73 -1.46
C GLY A 140 7.10 27.44 -0.38
N ARG A 141 5.91 26.92 -0.05
CA ARG A 141 5.05 27.46 1.02
C ARG A 141 5.46 26.93 2.40
N TYR A 142 6.05 25.73 2.47
CA TYR A 142 6.57 25.11 3.70
C TYR A 142 8.07 25.35 3.91
N ALA A 143 8.84 25.61 2.85
CA ALA A 143 10.23 26.06 2.88
C ALA A 143 10.34 27.58 3.12
N GLY A 144 9.74 28.08 4.20
CA GLY A 144 9.83 29.49 4.58
C GLY A 144 11.28 29.94 4.88
N PRO A 145 11.61 31.26 4.91
CA PRO A 145 12.98 31.81 4.95
C PRO A 145 13.77 31.57 6.26
N GLY A 146 13.43 30.55 7.06
CA GLY A 146 13.94 30.31 8.41
C GLY A 146 14.52 28.92 8.65
N ALA A 147 14.74 28.09 7.63
CA ALA A 147 15.40 26.77 7.76
C ALA A 147 16.93 26.87 7.97
N GLY A 148 17.36 27.88 8.71
CA GLY A 148 18.73 28.06 9.18
C GLY A 148 18.69 28.40 10.66
N SER A 149 19.02 27.41 11.50
CA SER A 149 19.37 27.55 12.92
C SER A 149 18.22 27.85 13.90
N SER A 150 17.63 26.79 14.46
CA SER A 150 17.60 26.57 15.92
C SER A 150 16.80 25.31 16.29
N LEU A 151 17.46 24.14 16.24
CA LEU A 151 17.02 22.94 16.95
C LEU A 151 18.10 22.60 17.98
N GLY A 152 17.68 22.49 19.25
CA GLY A 152 18.58 22.24 20.38
C GLY A 152 19.19 20.84 20.35
N PRO A 153 20.19 20.56 21.21
CA PRO A 153 21.07 19.39 21.11
C PRO A 153 20.43 18.01 21.36
N ASP A 154 19.10 17.92 21.53
CA ASP A 154 18.42 16.68 21.97
C ASP A 154 17.27 16.21 21.03
N SER A 155 17.16 16.71 19.80
CA SER A 155 16.19 16.18 18.83
C SER A 155 16.76 15.01 18.03
N PHE A 156 16.22 13.80 18.27
CA PHE A 156 16.37 12.60 17.42
C PHE A 156 15.60 12.72 16.08
N ALA A 157 15.61 13.91 15.47
CA ALA A 157 15.21 14.07 14.07
C ALA A 157 16.51 14.11 13.28
N ASP A 158 16.85 12.97 12.70
CA ASP A 158 17.92 12.84 11.71
C ASP A 158 17.75 14.00 10.71
N GLU A 159 18.81 14.79 10.50
CA GLU A 159 18.89 15.75 9.40
C GLU A 159 18.95 14.95 8.09
N VAL A 160 17.82 14.45 7.63
CA VAL A 160 17.73 13.70 6.36
C VAL A 160 16.41 14.03 5.72
N ASP A 161 16.46 14.82 4.66
CA ASP A 161 15.89 14.45 3.36
C ASP A 161 16.10 15.65 2.41
N GLY A 162 16.94 15.46 1.38
CA GLY A 162 16.97 16.33 0.20
C GLY A 162 15.71 16.22 -0.66
N CYS A 163 14.82 15.29 -0.30
CA CYS A 163 13.43 15.21 -0.75
C CYS A 163 12.62 16.21 0.08
N GLY A 164 11.92 17.17 -0.52
CA GLY A 164 11.06 18.06 0.24
C GLY A 164 10.19 17.26 1.22
N SER A 165 10.09 17.71 2.47
CA SER A 165 9.47 16.95 3.57
C SER A 165 8.07 16.41 3.27
N TRP A 166 7.38 17.00 2.29
CA TRP A 166 6.11 16.54 1.77
C TRP A 166 6.19 15.23 0.97
N LEU A 167 7.14 15.13 0.03
CA LEU A 167 7.30 13.94 -0.82
C LEU A 167 7.70 12.71 -0.01
N SER A 168 8.51 12.88 1.04
CA SER A 168 8.86 11.77 1.94
C SER A 168 7.64 11.19 2.67
N ILE A 169 6.68 12.05 3.07
CA ILE A 169 5.43 11.62 3.71
C ILE A 169 4.57 10.85 2.70
N GLU A 170 4.39 11.40 1.50
CA GLU A 170 3.57 10.77 0.45
C GLU A 170 4.15 9.42 0.01
N LEU A 171 5.49 9.32 -0.12
CA LEU A 171 6.18 8.08 -0.42
C LEU A 171 5.93 7.03 0.66
N HIS A 172 5.99 7.41 1.93
CA HIS A 172 5.73 6.50 3.03
C HIS A 172 4.27 6.00 3.03
N GLU A 173 3.31 6.91 2.84
CA GLU A 173 1.88 6.59 2.78
C GLU A 173 1.54 5.64 1.62
N ALA A 174 2.14 5.86 0.45
CA ALA A 174 1.90 5.04 -0.73
C ALA A 174 2.61 3.68 -0.68
N LEU A 175 3.85 3.62 -0.18
CA LEU A 175 4.74 2.46 -0.33
C LEU A 175 4.71 1.50 0.86
N GLU A 176 4.59 1.98 2.09
CA GLU A 176 4.66 1.11 3.28
C GLU A 176 3.51 0.09 3.32
N PRO A 177 2.22 0.48 3.12
CA PRO A 177 1.13 -0.49 3.08
C PRO A 177 1.24 -1.48 1.92
N LEU A 178 1.88 -1.06 0.83
CA LEU A 178 2.10 -1.91 -0.34
C LEU A 178 3.21 -2.94 -0.09
N ALA A 179 4.27 -2.57 0.62
CA ALA A 179 5.43 -3.42 0.88
C ALA A 179 5.03 -4.74 1.59
N ASP A 180 4.09 -4.68 2.53
CA ASP A 180 3.56 -5.84 3.27
C ASP A 180 2.87 -6.88 2.38
N HIS A 181 2.41 -6.45 1.21
CA HIS A 181 1.67 -7.30 0.27
C HIS A 181 2.51 -7.73 -0.94
N LEU A 182 3.73 -7.22 -1.09
CA LEU A 182 4.64 -7.57 -2.16
C LEU A 182 5.61 -8.68 -1.75
N ASP A 183 5.86 -9.59 -2.69
CA ASP A 183 7.02 -10.49 -2.58
C ASP A 183 8.34 -9.69 -2.77
N PRO A 184 9.50 -10.28 -2.42
CA PRO A 184 10.79 -9.61 -2.57
C PRO A 184 11.09 -9.10 -3.99
N LEU A 185 10.83 -9.89 -5.02
CA LEU A 185 11.02 -9.50 -6.43
C LEU A 185 10.07 -8.37 -6.83
N GLY A 186 8.85 -8.35 -6.29
CA GLY A 186 7.90 -7.26 -6.47
C GLY A 186 8.45 -5.92 -5.96
N ARG A 187 9.06 -5.93 -4.78
CA ARG A 187 9.72 -4.74 -4.19
C ARG A 187 10.89 -4.27 -5.04
N GLU A 188 11.76 -5.18 -5.49
CA GLU A 188 12.88 -4.86 -6.37
C GLU A 188 12.41 -4.23 -7.69
N ARG A 189 11.36 -4.78 -8.30
CA ARG A 189 10.80 -4.26 -9.57
C ARG A 189 10.26 -2.85 -9.44
N ILE A 190 9.64 -2.49 -8.32
CA ILE A 190 9.14 -1.13 -8.10
C ILE A 190 10.30 -0.14 -7.99
N LEU A 191 11.35 -0.49 -7.24
CA LEU A 191 12.56 0.35 -7.16
C LEU A 191 13.21 0.53 -8.54
N LEU A 192 13.39 -0.56 -9.29
CA LEU A 192 13.99 -0.53 -10.63
C LEU A 192 13.17 0.30 -11.62
N GLN A 193 11.84 0.36 -11.46
CA GLN A 193 11.01 1.23 -12.30
C GLN A 193 11.34 2.71 -12.06
N GLY A 194 11.55 3.14 -10.81
CA GLY A 194 12.01 4.49 -10.50
C GLY A 194 13.41 4.75 -11.06
N ALA A 195 14.32 3.78 -10.92
CA ALA A 195 15.68 3.84 -11.44
C ALA A 195 15.71 4.03 -12.98
N HIS A 196 14.87 3.31 -13.72
CA HIS A 196 14.75 3.47 -15.17
C HIS A 196 14.25 4.85 -15.59
N ILE A 197 13.39 5.50 -14.79
CA ILE A 197 12.95 6.87 -15.04
C ILE A 197 14.14 7.83 -14.89
N ALA A 198 14.90 7.71 -13.79
CA ALA A 198 16.06 8.55 -13.52
C ALA A 198 17.19 8.36 -14.54
N LEU A 199 17.40 7.14 -15.05
CA LEU A 199 18.44 6.86 -16.04
C LEU A 199 18.09 7.32 -17.46
N ALA A 200 16.84 7.70 -17.72
CA ALA A 200 16.39 7.96 -19.07
C ALA A 200 17.05 9.20 -19.70
N ASP A 201 17.42 10.20 -18.89
CA ASP A 201 18.09 11.42 -19.35
C ASP A 201 19.58 11.49 -19.01
N GLY A 202 20.14 10.48 -18.34
CA GLY A 202 21.58 10.39 -18.06
C GLY A 202 21.95 9.53 -16.86
N PRO A 203 23.19 9.64 -16.35
CA PRO A 203 23.56 9.02 -15.08
C PRO A 203 22.83 9.68 -13.90
N TYR A 204 22.61 8.92 -12.83
CA TYR A 204 21.90 9.42 -11.64
C TYR A 204 22.50 10.72 -11.09
N LEU A 205 21.64 11.68 -10.79
CA LEU A 205 21.97 12.84 -9.97
C LEU A 205 22.00 12.45 -8.47
N PRO A 206 22.76 13.16 -7.62
CA PRO A 206 22.77 12.90 -6.18
C PRO A 206 21.38 12.94 -5.54
N ALA A 207 20.56 13.93 -5.92
CA ALA A 207 19.19 14.06 -5.43
C ALA A 207 18.28 12.89 -5.85
N GLU A 208 18.44 12.37 -7.08
CA GLU A 208 17.68 11.21 -7.55
C GLU A 208 18.08 9.94 -6.81
N ARG A 209 19.37 9.80 -6.49
CA ARG A 209 19.86 8.69 -5.68
C ARG A 209 19.26 8.70 -4.28
N GLU A 210 19.23 9.87 -3.62
CA GLU A 210 18.61 10.03 -2.30
C GLU A 210 17.11 9.65 -2.31
N VAL A 211 16.37 10.06 -3.34
CA VAL A 211 14.97 9.66 -3.51
C VAL A 211 14.83 8.15 -3.72
N LEU A 212 15.65 7.54 -4.56
CA LEU A 212 15.59 6.09 -4.81
C LEU A 212 15.98 5.28 -3.56
N GLU A 213 16.89 5.78 -2.73
CA GLU A 213 17.20 5.20 -1.42
C GLU A 213 16.01 5.32 -0.46
N ALA A 214 15.31 6.45 -0.43
CA ALA A 214 14.10 6.63 0.36
C ALA A 214 12.98 5.66 -0.08
N VAL A 215 12.78 5.52 -1.40
CA VAL A 215 11.85 4.55 -1.99
C VAL A 215 12.19 3.12 -1.57
N GLY A 216 13.46 2.74 -1.69
CA GLY A 216 13.93 1.41 -1.30
C GLY A 216 13.71 1.12 0.19
N ARG A 217 13.96 2.11 1.07
CA ARG A 217 13.67 2.00 2.51
C ARG A 217 12.18 1.81 2.78
N CYS A 218 11.30 2.57 2.13
CA CYS A 218 9.85 2.42 2.27
C CYS A 218 9.35 1.04 1.79
N LEU A 219 10.03 0.45 0.80
CA LEU A 219 9.77 -0.91 0.32
C LEU A 219 10.41 -2.00 1.21
N SER A 220 10.97 -1.64 2.37
CA SER A 220 11.66 -2.56 3.28
C SER A 220 12.83 -3.31 2.64
N LEU A 221 13.56 -2.67 1.70
CA LEU A 221 14.82 -3.19 1.15
C LEU A 221 16.00 -2.75 2.02
N THR A 222 17.04 -3.58 2.06
CA THR A 222 18.29 -3.21 2.76
C THR A 222 19.10 -2.22 1.91
N LEU A 223 19.89 -1.34 2.55
CA LEU A 223 20.75 -0.40 1.81
C LEU A 223 21.69 -1.13 0.83
N THR A 224 22.23 -2.28 1.21
CA THR A 224 23.07 -3.10 0.34
C THR A 224 22.33 -3.62 -0.90
N ASP A 225 21.07 -4.03 -0.74
CA ASP A 225 20.24 -4.45 -1.88
C ASP A 225 19.89 -3.27 -2.78
N ILE A 226 19.57 -2.12 -2.20
CA ILE A 226 19.29 -0.88 -2.93
C ILE A 226 20.51 -0.51 -3.78
N ASP A 227 21.70 -0.40 -3.19
CA ASP A 227 22.94 -0.08 -3.90
C ASP A 227 23.20 -1.07 -5.04
N ARG A 228 23.11 -2.38 -4.76
CA ARG A 228 23.28 -3.45 -5.77
C ARG A 228 22.32 -3.30 -6.95
N LEU A 229 21.04 -3.00 -6.67
CA LEU A 229 20.01 -2.86 -7.71
C LEU A 229 20.22 -1.61 -8.54
N LEU A 230 20.54 -0.47 -7.90
CA LEU A 230 20.78 0.79 -8.59
C LEU A 230 22.04 0.74 -9.46
N GLU A 231 23.12 0.14 -8.96
CA GLU A 231 24.35 -0.10 -9.74
C GLU A 231 24.09 -1.05 -10.91
N GLY A 232 23.33 -2.13 -10.68
CA GLY A 232 22.97 -3.09 -11.72
C GLY A 232 22.08 -2.50 -12.82
N ALA A 233 21.25 -1.51 -12.50
CA ALA A 233 20.41 -0.81 -13.48
C ALA A 233 21.21 0.20 -14.33
N ALA A 234 22.31 0.73 -13.80
CA ALA A 234 23.15 1.71 -14.49
C ALA A 234 24.24 1.08 -15.38
N ALA A 235 24.39 -0.25 -15.34
CA ALA A 235 25.39 -1.02 -16.07
C ALA A 235 24.89 -1.46 -17.46
#